data_AF-A0A7C6WYV4-F1
#
_entry.id   AF-A0A7C6WYV4-F1
#
_cell.length_a   1.000
_cell.length_b   1.000
_cell.length_c   1.000
_cell.angle_alpha   90.00
_cell.angle_beta   90.00
_cell.angle_gamma   90.00
#
_symmetry.space_group_name_H-M   'P 1'
#
loop_
_entity.id
_entity.type
_entity.pdbx_description
1 polymer ?
#
loop_
_entity_poly.entity_id
_entity_poly.type
_entity_poly.pdbx_seq_one_letter_code
_entity_poly.pdbx_strand_id
1 'polypeptide(L)'
;MEYEGQEVENQGQEEKVLQMAVKIQWTVDNIRALGVGSMYHLAYRPNEISYEVLVHVNTGEIKPGTKAEIVFIGGPHPVRIAEAVIENIVISKGFRRFDFRLQKIMTCSEETTAKSHIGLLCRYIQH
;
A
#
# COMPACT_ATOMS: atom_id res chain seq x y z
N MET A 1 12.11 -43.20 16.77
CA MET A 1 12.03 -41.77 17.11
C MET A 1 13.28 -41.15 16.59
N GLU A 2 13.16 -40.22 15.66
CA GLU A 2 13.90 -38.95 15.61
C GLU A 2 13.42 -38.23 14.35
N TYR A 3 12.81 -37.07 14.57
CA TYR A 3 12.23 -36.21 13.55
C TYR A 3 13.34 -35.30 13.05
N GLU A 4 13.82 -35.52 11.83
CA GLU A 4 14.62 -34.51 11.14
C GLU A 4 13.66 -33.50 10.52
N GLY A 5 13.45 -32.41 11.25
CA GLY A 5 12.75 -31.24 10.73
C GLY A 5 13.56 -30.64 9.60
N GLN A 6 13.05 -30.74 8.38
CA GLN A 6 13.53 -29.94 7.26
C GLN A 6 13.27 -28.46 7.58
N GLU A 7 14.36 -27.74 7.82
CA GLU A 7 14.41 -26.29 7.74
C GLU A 7 13.97 -25.89 6.33
N VAL A 8 12.78 -25.34 6.21
CA VAL A 8 12.30 -24.76 4.95
C VAL A 8 13.05 -23.45 4.77
N GLU A 9 14.10 -23.48 3.97
CA GLU A 9 14.80 -22.30 3.46
C GLU A 9 13.78 -21.37 2.80
N ASN A 10 13.49 -20.24 3.46
CA ASN A 10 12.61 -19.21 2.95
C ASN A 10 13.41 -18.38 1.92
N GLN A 11 13.63 -18.97 0.74
CA GLN A 11 14.35 -18.36 -0.36
C GLN A 11 13.57 -17.16 -0.91
N GLY A 12 14.00 -15.95 -0.55
CA GLY A 12 13.98 -14.76 -1.42
C GLY A 12 12.66 -14.39 -2.10
N GLN A 13 11.53 -14.36 -1.38
CA GLN A 13 10.39 -13.59 -1.88
C GLN A 13 10.75 -12.10 -1.78
N GLU A 14 11.00 -11.46 -2.93
CA GLU A 14 11.02 -9.99 -3.01
C GLU A 14 9.83 -9.44 -2.22
N GLU A 15 10.12 -8.56 -1.26
CA GLU A 15 9.11 -8.06 -0.34
C GLU A 15 8.12 -7.19 -1.13
N LYS A 16 6.95 -7.76 -1.47
CA LYS A 16 5.89 -7.06 -2.20
C LYS A 16 5.39 -5.88 -1.37
N VAL A 17 5.58 -4.66 -1.89
CA VAL A 17 5.09 -3.43 -1.25
C VAL A 17 3.75 -3.03 -1.86
N LEU A 18 2.80 -2.64 -1.01
CA LEU A 18 1.49 -2.17 -1.46
C LEU A 18 1.55 -0.69 -1.87
N GLN A 19 1.47 -0.39 -3.16
CA GLN A 19 1.32 0.98 -3.64
C GLN A 19 -0.16 1.39 -3.58
N MET A 20 -0.42 2.51 -2.89
CA MET A 20 -1.73 3.11 -2.67
C MET A 20 -1.76 4.55 -3.22
N ALA A 21 -2.52 4.77 -4.29
CA ALA A 21 -2.56 6.04 -4.99
C ALA A 21 -3.65 6.97 -4.44
N VAL A 22 -3.36 8.29 -4.45
CA VAL A 22 -4.29 9.37 -4.10
C VAL A 22 -4.34 10.39 -5.22
N LYS A 23 -5.54 10.92 -5.51
CA LYS A 23 -5.77 11.87 -6.62
C LYS A 23 -5.91 13.32 -6.16
N ILE A 24 -6.28 13.52 -4.89
CA ILE A 24 -6.69 14.84 -4.39
C ILE A 24 -5.54 15.44 -3.60
N GLN A 25 -5.13 16.67 -3.97
CA GLN A 25 -4.04 17.39 -3.30
C GLN A 25 -4.29 17.55 -1.80
N TRP A 26 -5.53 17.81 -1.40
CA TRP A 26 -5.93 17.88 0.01
C TRP A 26 -5.52 16.65 0.84
N THR A 27 -5.58 15.45 0.26
CA THR A 27 -5.12 14.23 0.94
C THR A 27 -3.62 14.25 1.19
N VAL A 28 -2.85 14.76 0.24
CA VAL A 28 -1.39 14.93 0.37
C VAL A 28 -1.07 15.91 1.49
N ASP A 29 -1.77 17.04 1.50
CA ASP A 29 -1.56 18.10 2.50
C ASP A 29 -1.89 17.60 3.92
N ASN A 30 -2.99 16.83 4.07
CA ASN A 30 -3.33 16.19 5.35
C ASN A 30 -2.29 15.18 5.79
N ILE A 31 -1.82 14.30 4.91
CA ILE A 31 -0.78 13.31 5.24
C ILE A 31 0.50 14.00 5.71
N ARG A 32 0.89 15.10 5.05
CA ARG A 32 2.06 15.90 5.45
C ARG A 32 1.86 16.60 6.79
N ALA A 33 0.67 17.15 7.04
CA ALA A 33 0.36 17.83 8.30
C ALA A 33 0.27 16.87 9.50
N LEU A 34 -0.24 15.65 9.29
CA LEU A 34 -0.34 14.62 10.32
C LEU A 34 1.03 14.10 10.80
N GLY A 35 2.00 14.01 9.89
CA GLY A 35 3.35 13.58 10.21
C GLY A 35 3.48 12.07 10.50
N VAL A 36 4.72 11.67 10.79
CA VAL A 36 5.09 10.27 11.09
C VAL A 36 4.44 9.79 12.39
N GLY A 37 4.04 8.53 12.44
CA GLY A 37 3.39 7.88 13.58
C GLY A 37 1.88 8.04 13.61
N SER A 38 1.32 8.97 12.83
CA SER A 38 -0.12 9.19 12.73
C SER A 38 -0.83 8.10 11.93
N MET A 39 -2.09 7.86 12.28
CA MET A 39 -2.98 6.95 11.58
C MET A 39 -3.74 7.67 10.47
N TYR A 40 -3.88 7.03 9.32
CA TYR A 40 -4.72 7.50 8.23
C TYR A 40 -5.45 6.33 7.56
N HIS A 41 -6.44 6.63 6.73
CA HIS A 41 -7.15 5.61 5.96
C HIS A 41 -7.38 6.02 4.51
N LEU A 42 -7.34 5.04 3.62
CA LEU A 42 -7.73 5.19 2.23
C LEU A 42 -8.72 4.09 1.86
N ALA A 43 -9.78 4.47 1.16
CA ALA A 43 -10.82 3.55 0.71
C ALA A 43 -10.87 3.52 -0.81
N TYR A 44 -10.89 2.30 -1.35
CA TYR A 44 -10.93 2.05 -2.80
C TYR A 44 -12.12 1.17 -3.15
N ARG A 45 -12.73 1.43 -4.30
CA ARG A 45 -13.71 0.51 -4.88
C ARG A 45 -12.98 -0.74 -5.40
N PRO A 46 -13.64 -1.92 -5.44
CA PRO A 46 -13.00 -3.13 -5.94
C PRO A 46 -12.39 -3.00 -7.36
N ASN A 47 -12.98 -2.19 -8.23
CA ASN A 47 -12.48 -1.95 -9.59
C ASN A 47 -11.28 -0.98 -9.67
N GLU A 48 -10.92 -0.35 -8.54
CA GLU A 48 -9.72 0.48 -8.41
C GLU A 48 -8.55 -0.30 -7.80
N ILE A 49 -8.76 -1.56 -7.44
CA ILE A 49 -7.76 -2.44 -6.82
C ILE A 49 -7.35 -3.49 -7.84
N SER A 50 -6.05 -3.73 -7.98
CA SER A 50 -5.56 -4.82 -8.82
C SER A 50 -6.14 -6.16 -8.37
N TYR A 51 -6.38 -7.07 -9.31
CA TYR A 51 -7.03 -8.35 -9.01
C TYR A 51 -6.28 -9.15 -7.93
N GLU A 52 -4.95 -9.23 -8.02
CA GLU A 52 -4.11 -9.93 -7.04
C GLU A 52 -4.28 -9.35 -5.63
N VAL A 53 -4.15 -8.03 -5.47
CA VAL A 53 -4.38 -7.37 -4.18
C VAL A 53 -5.81 -7.63 -3.68
N LEU A 54 -6.80 -7.55 -4.56
CA LEU A 54 -8.19 -7.77 -4.16
C LEU A 54 -8.42 -9.19 -3.64
N VAL A 55 -7.81 -10.20 -4.27
CA VAL A 55 -7.82 -11.59 -3.79
C VAL A 55 -7.18 -11.65 -2.40
N HIS A 56 -5.96 -11.13 -2.25
CA HIS A 56 -5.22 -11.20 -0.97
C HIS A 56 -5.92 -10.43 0.16
N VAL A 57 -6.61 -9.33 -0.14
CA VAL A 57 -7.47 -8.64 0.83
C VAL A 57 -8.61 -9.55 1.27
N ASN A 58 -9.30 -10.21 0.33
CA ASN A 58 -10.47 -11.03 0.63
C ASN A 58 -10.10 -12.36 1.32
N THR A 59 -8.90 -12.89 1.08
CA THR A 59 -8.38 -14.11 1.73
C THR A 59 -7.65 -13.83 3.05
N GLY A 60 -7.40 -12.57 3.39
CA GLY A 60 -6.68 -12.19 4.62
C GLY A 60 -5.16 -12.40 4.54
N GLU A 61 -4.61 -12.50 3.35
CA GLU A 61 -3.17 -12.63 3.12
C GLU A 61 -2.41 -11.33 3.39
N ILE A 62 -3.05 -10.17 3.17
CA ILE A 62 -2.49 -8.89 3.61
C ILE A 62 -2.76 -8.73 5.11
N LYS A 63 -1.68 -8.75 5.90
CA LYS A 63 -1.73 -8.74 7.36
C LYS A 63 -1.31 -7.38 7.91
N PRO A 64 -1.69 -7.05 9.16
CA PRO A 64 -1.05 -5.97 9.88
C PRO A 64 0.48 -6.13 9.85
N GLY A 65 1.20 -5.06 9.55
CA GLY A 65 2.65 -5.09 9.30
C GLY A 65 3.03 -5.03 7.82
N THR A 66 2.11 -5.27 6.87
CA THR A 66 2.41 -5.15 5.43
C THR A 66 2.84 -3.72 5.08
N LYS A 67 3.98 -3.59 4.39
CA LYS A 67 4.50 -2.29 3.93
C LYS A 67 3.64 -1.72 2.82
N ALA A 68 3.45 -0.41 2.86
CA ALA A 68 2.72 0.33 1.86
C ALA A 68 3.43 1.64 1.49
N GLU A 69 3.19 2.10 0.28
CA GLU A 69 3.65 3.38 -0.23
C GLU A 69 2.48 4.19 -0.74
N ILE A 70 2.45 5.46 -0.38
CA ILE A 70 1.38 6.35 -0.79
C ILE A 70 1.93 7.20 -1.93
N VAL A 71 1.23 7.22 -3.07
CA VAL A 71 1.64 7.92 -4.28
C VAL A 71 0.56 8.92 -4.69
N PHE A 72 0.95 10.17 -4.94
CA PHE A 72 0.08 11.17 -5.53
C PHE A 72 0.07 11.07 -7.04
N ILE A 73 -1.11 10.92 -7.64
CA ILE A 73 -1.31 10.80 -9.10
C ILE A 73 -2.21 11.91 -9.67
N GLY A 74 -2.46 12.96 -8.89
CA GLY A 74 -3.24 14.12 -9.35
C GLY A 74 -2.41 15.16 -10.12
N GLY A 75 -1.09 14.99 -10.16
CA GLY A 75 -0.15 15.85 -10.88
C GLY A 75 0.23 15.32 -12.27
N PRO A 76 1.18 15.98 -12.96
CA PRO A 76 1.65 15.55 -14.29
C PRO A 76 2.35 14.19 -14.26
N HIS A 77 2.99 13.85 -13.14
CA HIS A 77 3.68 12.60 -12.91
C HIS A 77 3.32 12.01 -11.53
N PRO A 78 3.30 10.67 -11.37
CA PRO A 78 3.17 10.03 -10.07
C PRO A 78 4.35 10.38 -9.15
N VAL A 79 4.05 10.84 -7.93
CA VAL A 79 5.06 11.22 -6.92
C VAL A 79 4.79 10.47 -5.63
N ARG A 80 5.81 9.79 -5.09
CA ARG A 80 5.73 9.16 -3.77
C ARG A 80 5.67 10.23 -2.69
N ILE A 81 4.70 10.12 -1.77
CA ILE A 81 4.48 11.12 -0.72
C ILE A 81 4.70 10.58 0.69
N ALA A 82 4.57 9.26 0.89
CA ALA A 82 4.77 8.64 2.19
C ALA A 82 5.04 7.13 2.09
N GLU A 83 5.68 6.60 3.12
CA GLU A 83 5.73 5.17 3.44
C GLU A 83 4.82 4.92 4.64
N ALA A 84 4.18 3.78 4.65
CA ALA A 84 3.23 3.39 5.68
C ALA A 84 3.29 1.89 5.95
N VAL A 85 2.69 1.49 7.06
CA VAL A 85 2.46 0.09 7.42
C VAL A 85 0.97 -0.11 7.62
N ILE A 86 0.42 -1.13 6.98
CA ILE A 86 -0.99 -1.52 7.14
C ILE A 86 -1.20 -1.99 8.58
N GLU A 87 -2.24 -1.48 9.22
CA GLU A 87 -2.65 -1.83 10.57
C GLU A 87 -3.95 -2.64 10.55
N ASN A 88 -4.85 -2.33 9.63
CA ASN A 88 -6.12 -3.01 9.49
C ASN A 88 -6.71 -2.84 8.09
N ILE A 89 -7.56 -3.77 7.67
CA ILE A 89 -8.33 -3.65 6.43
C ILE A 89 -9.81 -3.92 6.73
N VAL A 90 -10.66 -2.95 6.45
CA VAL A 90 -12.12 -3.07 6.55
C VAL A 90 -12.70 -3.42 5.18
N ILE A 91 -13.41 -4.55 5.14
CA ILE A 91 -14.06 -5.07 3.94
C ILE A 91 -15.54 -4.72 3.98
N SER A 92 -16.01 -4.01 2.96
CA SER A 92 -17.42 -3.69 2.75
C SER A 92 -17.86 -4.05 1.33
N LYS A 93 -19.17 -4.15 1.07
CA LYS A 93 -19.69 -4.45 -0.27
C LYS A 93 -19.22 -3.43 -1.33
N GLY A 94 -19.09 -2.16 -0.97
CA GLY A 94 -18.75 -1.09 -1.90
C GLY A 94 -17.27 -0.69 -1.94
N PHE A 95 -16.47 -1.08 -0.95
CA PHE A 95 -15.08 -0.63 -0.83
C PHE A 95 -14.20 -1.57 -0.01
N ARG A 96 -12.89 -1.38 -0.11
CA ARG A 96 -11.88 -1.87 0.83
C ARG A 96 -11.20 -0.65 1.45
N ARG A 97 -11.24 -0.52 2.77
CA ARG A 97 -10.58 0.57 3.50
C ARG A 97 -9.34 0.02 4.17
N PHE A 98 -8.21 0.62 3.85
CA PHE A 98 -6.91 0.30 4.43
C PHE A 98 -6.62 1.35 5.49
N ASP A 99 -6.53 0.91 6.74
CA ASP A 99 -6.10 1.72 7.86
C ASP A 99 -4.59 1.48 8.04
N PHE A 100 -3.79 2.54 8.08
CA PHE A 100 -2.34 2.44 8.10
C PHE A 100 -1.69 3.51 8.96
N ARG A 101 -0.48 3.20 9.44
CA ARG A 101 0.37 4.12 10.19
C ARG A 101 1.46 4.68 9.28
N LEU A 102 1.64 5.99 9.29
CA LEU A 102 2.68 6.68 8.54
C LEU A 102 4.06 6.41 9.16
N GLN A 103 4.99 5.92 8.35
CA GLN A 103 6.37 5.62 8.76
C GLN A 103 7.35 6.69 8.30
N LYS A 104 7.16 7.22 7.09
CA LYS A 104 8.02 8.25 6.50
C LYS A 104 7.18 9.18 5.64
N ILE A 105 7.46 10.47 5.68
CA ILE A 105 6.85 11.47 4.80
C ILE A 105 7.93 11.97 3.84
N MET A 106 7.62 11.97 2.54
CA MET A 106 8.54 12.47 1.52
C MET A 106 8.43 13.99 1.42
N THR A 107 9.55 14.66 1.67
CA THR A 107 9.67 16.12 1.58
C THR A 107 10.13 16.60 0.20
N CYS A 108 10.79 15.74 -0.57
CA CYS A 108 11.20 15.99 -1.96
C CYS A 108 10.42 15.11 -2.94
N SER A 109 10.27 15.60 -4.17
CA SER A 109 9.64 14.85 -5.27
C SER A 109 10.54 13.69 -5.68
N GLU A 110 10.36 12.52 -5.07
CA GLU A 110 10.89 11.27 -5.61
C GLU A 110 9.95 10.83 -6.74
N GLU A 111 10.37 11.07 -7.98
CA GLU A 111 9.68 10.58 -9.16
C GLU A 111 9.70 9.05 -9.16
N THR A 112 8.52 8.44 -9.07
CA THR A 112 8.42 6.98 -9.14
C THR A 112 8.38 6.54 -10.60
N THR A 113 9.23 5.59 -10.97
CA THR A 113 9.25 4.92 -12.29
C THR A 113 8.03 4.04 -12.56
N ALA A 114 7.10 3.97 -11.60
CA ALA A 114 5.93 3.11 -11.66
C ALA A 114 5.00 3.55 -12.80
N LYS A 115 4.99 2.78 -13.89
CA LYS A 115 4.06 2.96 -15.02
C LYS A 115 2.63 3.09 -14.49
N SER A 116 1.93 4.14 -14.89
CA SER A 116 0.53 4.37 -14.51
C SER A 116 -0.35 3.33 -15.19
N HIS A 117 -0.99 2.45 -14.40
CA HIS A 117 -2.07 1.62 -14.90
C HIS A 117 -3.36 2.42 -14.75
N ILE A 118 -3.96 2.79 -15.88
CA ILE A 118 -5.17 3.62 -15.92
C ILE A 118 -6.25 2.94 -15.06
N GLY A 119 -6.70 3.65 -14.02
CA GLY A 119 -7.81 3.24 -13.16
C GLY A 119 -7.43 2.42 -11.93
N LEU A 120 -6.21 1.88 -11.83
CA LEU A 120 -5.78 1.14 -10.64
C LEU A 120 -5.09 2.06 -9.63
N LEU A 121 -5.64 2.11 -8.43
CA LEU A 121 -5.18 2.91 -7.30
C LEU A 121 -4.56 2.09 -6.18
N CYS A 122 -4.69 0.77 -6.19
CA CYS A 122 -4.08 -0.09 -5.18
C CYS A 122 -3.52 -1.36 -5.82
N ARG A 123 -2.20 -1.56 -5.73
CA ARG A 123 -1.48 -2.67 -6.38
C ARG A 123 -0.19 -3.02 -5.65
N TYR A 124 0.34 -4.22 -5.89
CA TYR A 124 1.72 -4.51 -5.54
C TYR A 124 2.68 -3.83 -6.52
N ILE A 125 3.84 -3.46 -6.01
CA ILE A 125 5.02 -3.08 -6.79
C ILE A 125 6.20 -3.97 -6.38
N GLN A 126 7.06 -4.23 -7.35
CA GLN A 126 8.38 -4.82 -7.15
C GLN A 126 9.39 -3.68 -7.29
N HIS A 127 10.29 -3.56 -6.32
CA HIS A 127 11.44 -2.66 -6.37
C HIS A 127 12.69 -3.44 -6.74
#